data_AF-A0A955VCU5-F1
#
_entry.id   AF-A0A955VCU5-F1
#
_cell.length_a   1.000
_cell.length_b   1.000
_cell.length_c   1.000
_cell.angle_alpha   90.00
_cell.angle_beta   90.00
_cell.angle_gamma   90.00
#
_symmetry.space_group_name_H-M   'P 1'
#
loop_
_entity.id
_entity.type
_entity.pdbx_description
1 polymer ?
#
loop_
_entity_poly.entity_id
_entity_poly.type
_entity_poly.pdbx_seq_one_letter_code
_entity_poly.pdbx_strand_id
1 'polypeptide(L)'
;MFGSHRLAAPTRPRRHGLAPSARWALPLALAATALILCPARAQTGVSDDRVSLPNGPGSLDGLGENVGVNANMGTMSWSVPVAVPAGFRGLTPSLDLTYSSGGGGSVVGMGWSLDSPSVERMTYRGLPRYTRDDDFAVAGSEQLVRLPGTDPPVYRARMEGGFVRWTWVAAGDGREGYWRAEYPDGRVGTFGARADGTLVPEARVGFAGGTFRYMLVEVVDTHGHRMVYDYAKFGAVALVQRVGWVYGGGETPRYAATFVYEERRDDTGFGYLSDAKGGFDELLTERLKTINILSGAERIRRYELSYEPYADSGGFTRLARVEQFGHDGGRYPVVFDFTYSKALGGLCDGGDCQRPFLVDMGSLGVDLGTRRATLLDMNGDALPDLVQTPLDGNHRIFFNASDGAGASAFSPTAVTSAVGTSAFVLGSGRSQVLDIDGDGFVDLLNTKNGEYLKNDGSGDWAAVMSVSSGGTDTLPDFESDFDPSEDDGLASIRFIDYDNDKKIDVVRATAVATSYYRNTGGGGFQTDDHGDDLGAGFVENNLELSDMNGDGLLDA
;
A
#
# COMPACT_ATOMS: atom_id res chain seq x y z
N MET A 1 -6.79 32.06 -49.09
CA MET A 1 -5.72 31.45 -49.89
C MET A 1 -5.47 30.08 -49.28
N PHE A 2 -5.82 29.00 -50.00
CA PHE A 2 -5.64 27.55 -49.73
C PHE A 2 -6.00 27.02 -48.31
N GLY A 3 -6.87 26.03 -48.11
CA GLY A 3 -7.43 25.01 -49.00
C GLY A 3 -7.48 23.68 -48.24
N SER A 4 -8.67 23.27 -47.80
CA SER A 4 -8.94 22.05 -47.05
C SER A 4 -8.74 20.78 -47.88
N HIS A 5 -8.00 19.79 -47.36
CA HIS A 5 -7.92 18.45 -47.95
C HIS A 5 -8.53 17.39 -47.02
N ARG A 6 -9.71 16.88 -47.40
CA ARG A 6 -10.23 15.56 -47.01
C ARG A 6 -9.63 14.53 -47.96
N LEU A 7 -9.01 13.48 -47.43
CA LEU A 7 -8.54 12.33 -48.21
C LEU A 7 -9.62 11.25 -48.28
N ALA A 8 -9.89 10.82 -49.51
CA ALA A 8 -10.86 9.81 -49.89
C ALA A 8 -10.29 8.39 -49.77
N ALA A 9 -11.15 7.44 -49.42
CA ALA A 9 -10.85 6.02 -49.41
C ALA A 9 -10.76 5.44 -50.85
N PRO A 10 -9.84 4.48 -51.12
CA PRO A 10 -9.72 3.88 -52.43
C PRO A 10 -10.72 2.74 -52.68
N THR A 11 -11.11 2.66 -53.94
CA THR A 11 -12.08 1.78 -54.59
C THR A 11 -11.51 0.38 -54.86
N ARG A 12 -12.31 -0.68 -54.64
CA ARG A 12 -12.05 -2.05 -55.14
C ARG A 12 -12.88 -2.33 -56.40
N PRO A 13 -12.34 -3.03 -57.42
CA PRO A 13 -13.07 -3.35 -58.63
C PRO A 13 -14.01 -4.57 -58.44
N ARG A 14 -15.06 -4.61 -59.28
CA ARG A 14 -16.11 -5.64 -59.34
C ARG A 14 -16.08 -6.36 -60.69
N ARG A 15 -16.70 -7.56 -60.71
CA ARG A 15 -17.20 -8.42 -61.81
C ARG A 15 -16.26 -9.56 -62.21
N HIS A 16 -16.71 -10.79 -62.49
CA HIS A 16 -17.98 -11.30 -63.03
C HIS A 16 -18.43 -12.58 -62.25
N GLY A 17 -19.71 -12.84 -61.99
CA GLY A 17 -20.77 -13.25 -62.94
C GLY A 17 -20.79 -14.78 -63.02
N LEU A 18 -21.74 -15.49 -62.41
CA LEU A 18 -23.02 -15.87 -63.02
C LEU A 18 -24.06 -16.27 -61.96
N ALA A 19 -25.31 -15.95 -62.24
CA ALA A 19 -26.54 -16.18 -61.48
C ALA A 19 -27.41 -17.21 -62.26
N PRO A 20 -28.70 -17.45 -61.93
CA PRO A 20 -29.36 -17.75 -60.65
C PRO A 20 -30.43 -18.88 -60.76
N SER A 21 -31.21 -19.02 -59.67
CA SER A 21 -32.66 -19.37 -59.63
C SER A 21 -32.98 -20.86 -59.45
N ALA A 22 -34.00 -21.29 -58.72
CA ALA A 22 -35.09 -20.62 -58.02
C ALA A 22 -35.71 -21.62 -57.00
N ARG A 23 -36.10 -21.19 -55.79
CA ARG A 23 -37.50 -21.02 -55.33
C ARG A 23 -38.31 -22.31 -54.99
N TRP A 24 -38.59 -22.54 -53.69
CA TRP A 24 -39.92 -22.52 -53.01
C TRP A 24 -39.98 -23.36 -51.72
N ALA A 25 -40.99 -23.02 -50.91
CA ALA A 25 -41.15 -23.22 -49.48
C ALA A 25 -42.02 -24.45 -49.10
N LEU A 26 -41.74 -25.00 -47.88
CA LEU A 26 -42.59 -25.81 -46.97
C LEU A 26 -43.21 -27.14 -47.51
N PRO A 27 -43.72 -28.09 -46.67
CA PRO A 27 -43.85 -28.17 -45.20
C PRO A 27 -43.44 -29.54 -44.56
N LEU A 28 -43.71 -29.68 -43.25
CA LEU A 28 -43.78 -30.89 -42.43
C LEU A 28 -44.28 -32.17 -43.15
N ALA A 29 -43.68 -33.33 -42.85
CA ALA A 29 -44.33 -34.49 -42.22
C ALA A 29 -43.42 -35.74 -42.13
N LEU A 30 -43.61 -36.46 -41.01
CA LEU A 30 -43.21 -37.82 -40.64
C LEU A 30 -42.52 -38.73 -41.69
N ALA A 31 -41.37 -39.29 -41.28
CA ALA A 31 -41.00 -40.65 -41.66
C ALA A 31 -40.27 -41.33 -40.48
N ALA A 32 -40.95 -42.28 -39.85
CA ALA A 32 -40.37 -43.20 -38.89
C ALA A 32 -39.36 -44.12 -39.61
N THR A 33 -38.14 -44.24 -39.10
CA THR A 33 -37.26 -45.36 -39.44
C THR A 33 -36.51 -45.82 -38.19
N ALA A 34 -36.49 -47.14 -38.04
CA ALA A 34 -36.25 -47.88 -36.82
C ALA A 34 -34.84 -47.81 -36.25
N LEU A 35 -34.77 -48.00 -34.93
CA LEU A 35 -33.58 -48.16 -34.10
C LEU A 35 -32.63 -49.24 -34.64
N ILE A 36 -31.35 -48.88 -34.75
CA ILE A 36 -30.24 -49.81 -34.53
C ILE A 36 -29.52 -49.33 -33.26
N LEU A 37 -29.85 -49.95 -32.13
CA LEU A 37 -29.11 -49.81 -30.88
C LEU A 37 -27.79 -50.56 -31.01
N CYS A 38 -26.74 -49.85 -31.43
CA CYS A 38 -25.38 -50.25 -31.08
C CYS A 38 -25.08 -49.62 -29.71
N PRO A 39 -24.70 -50.39 -28.67
CA PRO A 39 -24.24 -49.77 -27.45
C PRO A 39 -22.89 -49.13 -27.76
N ALA A 40 -22.89 -47.83 -28.06
CA ALA A 40 -21.69 -47.02 -27.93
C ALA A 40 -21.36 -47.03 -26.44
N ARG A 41 -20.48 -47.94 -26.03
CA ARG A 41 -19.73 -47.81 -24.78
C ARG A 41 -19.01 -46.47 -24.88
N ALA A 42 -19.54 -45.46 -24.19
CA ALA A 42 -18.79 -44.27 -23.86
C ALA A 42 -17.56 -44.74 -23.10
N GLN A 43 -16.42 -44.77 -23.77
CA GLN A 43 -15.14 -44.98 -23.15
C GLN A 43 -14.87 -43.71 -22.34
N THR A 44 -15.29 -43.71 -21.07
CA THR A 44 -14.95 -42.69 -20.10
C THR A 44 -13.42 -42.68 -20.01
N GLY A 45 -12.80 -41.68 -20.62
CA GLY A 45 -11.35 -41.53 -20.73
C GLY A 45 -10.70 -41.11 -19.42
N VAL A 46 -10.86 -41.89 -18.36
CA VAL A 46 -10.05 -41.79 -17.15
C VAL A 46 -9.51 -43.18 -16.89
N SER A 47 -8.29 -43.46 -17.36
CA SER A 47 -7.58 -44.66 -16.94
C SER A 47 -6.96 -44.39 -15.58
N ASP A 48 -7.42 -45.10 -14.56
CA ASP A 48 -7.08 -44.89 -13.14
C ASP A 48 -5.67 -45.40 -12.75
N ASP A 49 -4.82 -45.78 -13.70
CA ASP A 49 -3.47 -46.30 -13.41
C ASP A 49 -2.51 -46.06 -14.58
N ARG A 50 -2.02 -44.84 -14.72
CA ARG A 50 -0.74 -44.60 -15.40
C ARG A 50 0.18 -43.84 -14.47
N VAL A 51 0.91 -44.58 -13.64
CA VAL A 51 2.16 -44.10 -13.03
C VAL A 51 3.17 -43.92 -14.17
N SER A 52 3.16 -42.75 -14.80
CA SER A 52 4.21 -42.35 -15.73
C SER A 52 5.37 -41.77 -14.93
N LEU A 53 6.53 -42.43 -14.97
CA LEU A 53 7.77 -41.79 -14.54
C LEU A 53 8.07 -40.64 -15.53
N PRO A 54 8.48 -39.46 -15.05
CA PRO A 54 8.95 -38.40 -15.95
C PRO A 54 10.18 -38.91 -16.72
N ASN A 55 10.12 -38.86 -18.05
CA ASN A 55 11.21 -39.29 -18.91
C ASN A 55 12.13 -38.10 -19.21
N GLY A 56 13.41 -38.25 -18.86
CA GLY A 56 14.52 -37.39 -19.30
C GLY A 56 14.98 -36.34 -18.29
N PRO A 57 16.26 -35.90 -18.36
CA PRO A 57 16.74 -34.78 -17.58
C PRO A 57 16.03 -33.52 -18.08
N GLY A 58 15.15 -32.97 -17.25
CA GLY A 58 14.43 -31.74 -17.56
C GLY A 58 15.39 -30.57 -17.80
N SER A 59 15.01 -29.66 -18.68
CA SER A 59 15.66 -28.35 -18.79
C SER A 59 15.63 -27.68 -17.41
N LEU A 60 16.73 -27.04 -17.01
CA LEU A 60 16.66 -26.06 -15.93
C LEU A 60 15.83 -24.89 -16.47
N ASP A 61 14.69 -24.59 -15.84
CA ASP A 61 13.83 -23.48 -16.25
C ASP A 61 14.64 -22.17 -16.25
N GLY A 62 14.39 -21.35 -17.28
CA GLY A 62 15.14 -20.11 -17.52
C GLY A 62 14.88 -19.05 -16.47
N LEU A 63 15.96 -18.41 -16.01
CA LEU A 63 16.02 -17.36 -14.98
C LEU A 63 15.40 -16.01 -15.38
N GLY A 64 14.60 -15.92 -16.45
CA GLY A 64 14.27 -14.63 -17.09
C GLY A 64 12.80 -14.23 -17.12
N GLU A 65 11.86 -15.09 -16.74
CA GLU A 65 10.42 -14.87 -17.02
C GLU A 65 9.65 -14.19 -15.89
N ASN A 66 10.26 -13.96 -14.72
CA ASN A 66 9.55 -13.48 -13.53
C ASN A 66 9.58 -11.95 -13.35
N VAL A 67 10.17 -11.15 -14.26
CA VAL A 67 10.12 -9.67 -14.14
C VAL A 67 8.73 -9.22 -14.58
N GLY A 68 7.98 -8.67 -13.63
CA GLY A 68 6.77 -7.92 -13.89
C GLY A 68 7.04 -6.42 -13.92
N VAL A 69 6.33 -5.72 -14.80
CA VAL A 69 6.21 -4.26 -14.73
C VAL A 69 4.74 -3.93 -14.61
N ASN A 70 4.38 -3.21 -13.57
CA ASN A 70 3.05 -2.62 -13.49
C ASN A 70 3.07 -1.30 -14.27
N ALA A 71 2.64 -1.34 -15.52
CA ALA A 71 2.68 -0.17 -16.41
C ALA A 71 1.87 1.04 -15.89
N ASN A 72 0.85 0.81 -15.06
CA ASN A 72 0.03 1.90 -14.51
C ASN A 72 0.69 2.56 -13.29
N MET A 73 1.49 1.80 -12.52
CA MET A 73 2.15 2.30 -11.31
C MET A 73 3.64 2.62 -11.53
N GLY A 74 4.22 2.22 -12.66
CA GLY A 74 5.66 2.34 -12.92
C GLY A 74 6.52 1.43 -12.04
N THR A 75 5.92 0.52 -11.25
CA THR A 75 6.64 -0.36 -10.32
C THR A 75 7.17 -1.61 -11.00
N MET A 76 8.35 -2.05 -10.57
CA MET A 76 8.93 -3.35 -10.94
C MET A 76 8.51 -4.38 -9.90
N SER A 77 8.13 -5.57 -10.34
CA SER A 77 7.96 -6.74 -9.49
C SER A 77 8.80 -7.92 -9.95
N TRP A 78 9.16 -8.78 -9.01
CA TRP A 78 9.89 -10.03 -9.27
C TRP A 78 9.48 -11.08 -8.24
N SER A 79 9.56 -12.36 -8.55
CA SER A 79 9.31 -13.42 -7.56
C SER A 79 10.31 -14.57 -7.62
N VAL A 80 10.63 -15.11 -6.45
CA VAL A 80 11.34 -16.37 -6.27
C VAL A 80 10.34 -17.41 -5.73
N PRO A 81 9.89 -18.36 -6.57
CA PRO A 81 8.88 -19.33 -6.16
C PRO A 81 9.46 -20.38 -5.21
N VAL A 82 8.74 -20.66 -4.13
CA VAL A 82 9.04 -21.76 -3.21
C VAL A 82 8.25 -22.98 -3.68
N ALA A 83 8.91 -23.86 -4.43
CA ALA A 83 8.27 -25.06 -4.95
C ALA A 83 7.81 -26.00 -3.81
N VAL A 84 6.50 -26.33 -3.83
CA VAL A 84 5.84 -27.22 -2.87
C VAL A 84 5.20 -28.43 -3.57
N PRO A 85 5.08 -29.60 -2.90
CA PRO A 85 4.25 -30.70 -3.40
C PRO A 85 2.79 -30.29 -3.59
N ALA A 86 2.21 -30.71 -4.71
CA ALA A 86 0.80 -30.48 -4.98
C ALA A 86 -0.10 -31.15 -3.94
N GLY A 87 -1.09 -30.40 -3.47
CA GLY A 87 -2.17 -30.87 -2.61
C GLY A 87 -3.44 -31.18 -3.39
N PHE A 88 -4.57 -31.18 -2.68
CA PHE A 88 -5.88 -31.20 -3.32
C PHE A 88 -6.10 -29.91 -4.12
N ARG A 89 -6.97 -29.96 -5.13
CA ARG A 89 -7.26 -28.81 -5.99
C ARG A 89 -7.72 -27.61 -5.16
N GLY A 90 -7.03 -26.47 -5.27
CA GLY A 90 -7.31 -25.28 -4.47
C GLY A 90 -6.81 -25.32 -3.02
N LEU A 91 -6.12 -26.38 -2.61
CA LEU A 91 -5.51 -26.53 -1.27
C LEU A 91 -4.03 -26.92 -1.40
N THR A 92 -3.34 -26.17 -2.25
CA THR A 92 -1.88 -26.13 -2.32
C THR A 92 -1.48 -24.70 -1.98
N PRO A 93 -0.57 -24.47 -1.02
CA PRO A 93 -0.16 -23.12 -0.68
C PRO A 93 0.63 -22.48 -1.84
N SER A 94 0.38 -21.20 -2.12
CA SER A 94 1.30 -20.38 -2.91
C SER A 94 2.29 -19.77 -1.94
N LEU A 95 3.56 -20.13 -2.06
CA LEU A 95 4.64 -19.60 -1.24
C LEU A 95 5.64 -18.98 -2.20
N ASP A 96 5.66 -17.66 -2.26
CA ASP A 96 6.54 -16.91 -3.16
C ASP A 96 7.23 -15.82 -2.34
N LEU A 97 8.53 -15.64 -2.56
CA LEU A 97 9.22 -14.43 -2.11
C LEU A 97 9.03 -13.40 -3.21
N THR A 98 8.26 -12.35 -2.95
CA THR A 98 7.89 -11.36 -3.96
C THR A 98 8.60 -10.05 -3.68
N TYR A 99 9.24 -9.49 -4.70
CA TYR A 99 9.83 -8.16 -4.67
C TYR A 99 8.91 -7.15 -5.37
N SER A 100 8.80 -5.96 -4.82
CA SER A 100 8.22 -4.76 -5.43
C SER A 100 9.14 -3.58 -5.20
N SER A 101 9.42 -2.79 -6.25
CA SER A 101 10.25 -1.59 -6.13
C SER A 101 9.62 -0.50 -5.24
N GLY A 102 8.30 -0.54 -5.06
CA GLY A 102 7.57 0.31 -4.10
C GLY A 102 7.22 -0.40 -2.79
N GLY A 103 7.76 -1.60 -2.55
CA GLY A 103 7.50 -2.38 -1.34
C GLY A 103 8.25 -1.83 -0.13
N GLY A 104 7.57 -1.80 1.02
CA GLY A 104 8.16 -1.40 2.30
C GLY A 104 9.01 -2.49 2.95
N GLY A 105 9.29 -2.32 4.24
CA GLY A 105 9.99 -3.31 5.05
C GLY A 105 9.11 -4.51 5.41
N SER A 106 9.69 -5.71 5.42
CA SER A 106 9.01 -6.93 5.87
C SER A 106 9.94 -7.89 6.62
N VAL A 107 9.39 -9.05 7.00
CA VAL A 107 10.15 -10.18 7.55
C VAL A 107 11.18 -10.74 6.57
N VAL A 108 11.00 -10.52 5.27
CA VAL A 108 11.95 -10.94 4.23
C VAL A 108 12.97 -9.84 3.94
N GLY A 109 12.70 -8.58 4.25
CA GLY A 109 13.59 -7.44 3.97
C GLY A 109 12.90 -6.34 3.15
N MET A 110 13.59 -5.21 2.96
CA MET A 110 13.05 -4.06 2.21
C MET A 110 12.69 -4.44 0.76
N GLY A 111 11.49 -4.07 0.34
CA GLY A 111 10.94 -4.36 -0.99
C GLY A 111 10.50 -5.80 -1.19
N TRP A 112 10.83 -6.72 -0.29
CA TRP A 112 10.44 -8.13 -0.36
C TRP A 112 9.26 -8.42 0.55
N SER A 113 8.44 -9.41 0.20
CA SER A 113 7.38 -9.95 1.04
C SER A 113 7.34 -11.47 0.94
N LEU A 114 6.74 -12.09 1.96
CA LEU A 114 6.23 -13.45 1.92
C LEU A 114 4.75 -13.35 2.22
N ASP A 115 3.91 -13.73 1.27
CA ASP A 115 2.47 -13.53 1.38
C ASP A 115 1.87 -14.37 2.51
N SER A 116 1.19 -13.69 3.44
CA SER A 116 0.40 -14.30 4.50
C SER A 116 -0.98 -13.62 4.49
N PRO A 117 -2.03 -14.30 3.97
CA PRO A 117 -3.34 -13.67 3.82
C PRO A 117 -3.91 -13.21 5.17
N SER A 118 -4.45 -12.01 5.20
CA SER A 118 -5.03 -11.40 6.39
C SER A 118 -6.27 -10.56 6.06
N VAL A 119 -7.09 -10.31 7.07
CA VAL A 119 -8.08 -9.22 7.08
C VAL A 119 -7.66 -8.25 8.16
N GLU A 120 -7.53 -6.97 7.85
CA GLU A 120 -7.09 -5.95 8.80
C GLU A 120 -7.96 -4.71 8.74
N ARG A 121 -7.92 -3.92 9.82
CA ARG A 121 -8.53 -2.59 9.81
C ARG A 121 -7.73 -1.68 8.89
N MET A 122 -8.44 -0.88 8.11
CA MET A 122 -7.82 0.04 7.16
C MET A 122 -7.23 1.25 7.91
N THR A 123 -6.01 1.63 7.55
CA THR A 123 -5.28 2.75 8.17
C THR A 123 -4.98 3.88 7.18
N TYR A 124 -5.42 3.75 5.92
CA TYR A 124 -5.13 4.72 4.87
C TYR A 124 -6.00 6.00 4.94
N ARG A 125 -7.10 5.99 5.71
CA ARG A 125 -8.07 7.10 5.81
C ARG A 125 -8.49 7.33 7.27
N GLY A 126 -7.51 7.39 8.14
CA GLY A 126 -7.69 7.49 9.57
C GLY A 126 -7.17 6.26 10.31
N LEU A 127 -6.76 6.48 11.55
CA LEU A 127 -6.37 5.41 12.46
C LEU A 127 -7.59 4.62 12.98
N PRO A 128 -7.44 3.31 13.29
CA PRO A 128 -8.56 2.48 13.72
C PRO A 128 -9.09 2.87 15.10
N ARG A 129 -10.42 2.90 15.26
CA ARG A 129 -11.09 3.21 16.53
C ARG A 129 -11.55 1.96 17.29
N TYR A 130 -11.36 0.78 16.70
CA TYR A 130 -11.72 -0.52 17.25
C TYR A 130 -13.22 -0.68 17.49
N THR A 131 -14.02 -0.13 16.57
CA THR A 131 -15.48 -0.20 16.60
C THR A 131 -16.02 -1.10 15.48
N ARG A 132 -17.35 -1.26 15.43
CA ARG A 132 -18.03 -1.94 14.31
C ARG A 132 -18.05 -1.12 13.02
N ASP A 133 -17.74 0.18 13.11
CA ASP A 133 -17.82 1.13 11.99
C ASP A 133 -16.46 1.36 11.31
N ASP A 134 -15.38 0.76 11.83
CA ASP A 134 -14.08 0.79 11.19
C ASP A 134 -14.12 0.09 9.81
N ASP A 135 -13.39 0.66 8.86
CA ASP A 135 -13.18 0.05 7.55
C ASP A 135 -12.18 -1.11 7.66
N PHE A 136 -12.35 -2.12 6.79
CA PHE A 136 -11.47 -3.28 6.72
C PHE A 136 -10.91 -3.45 5.31
N ALA A 137 -9.74 -4.07 5.20
CA ALA A 137 -9.13 -4.47 3.94
C ALA A 137 -8.60 -5.91 4.03
N VAL A 138 -8.60 -6.61 2.88
CA VAL A 138 -7.92 -7.89 2.73
C VAL A 138 -6.50 -7.61 2.24
N ALA A 139 -5.51 -8.19 2.94
CA ALA A 139 -4.08 -8.02 2.63
C ALA A 139 -3.68 -6.54 2.37
N GLY A 140 -4.25 -5.62 3.15
CA GLY A 140 -3.96 -4.18 3.12
C GLY A 140 -4.41 -3.38 1.90
N SER A 141 -4.98 -4.00 0.86
CA SER A 141 -5.25 -3.32 -0.40
C SER A 141 -6.68 -3.43 -0.90
N GLU A 142 -7.38 -4.53 -0.61
CA GLU A 142 -8.75 -4.74 -1.07
C GLU A 142 -9.74 -4.30 0.02
N GLN A 143 -10.21 -3.04 -0.06
CA GLN A 143 -11.21 -2.52 0.88
C GLN A 143 -12.49 -3.35 0.85
N LEU A 144 -12.99 -3.72 2.03
CA LEU A 144 -14.25 -4.39 2.27
C LEU A 144 -15.34 -3.38 2.62
N VAL A 145 -16.51 -3.53 1.98
CA VAL A 145 -17.69 -2.69 2.22
C VAL A 145 -18.79 -3.54 2.81
N ARG A 146 -19.36 -3.07 3.93
CA ARG A 146 -20.44 -3.77 4.64
C ARG A 146 -21.73 -3.75 3.83
N LEU A 147 -22.42 -4.88 3.79
CA LEU A 147 -23.76 -5.01 3.24
C LEU A 147 -24.80 -4.52 4.28
N PRO A 148 -25.68 -3.58 3.91
CA PRO A 148 -26.70 -3.05 4.81
C PRO A 148 -27.62 -4.15 5.36
N GLY A 149 -28.00 -4.03 6.64
CA GLY A 149 -29.00 -4.90 7.27
C GLY A 149 -28.55 -6.32 7.60
N THR A 150 -27.25 -6.61 7.56
CA THR A 150 -26.69 -7.94 7.87
C THR A 150 -26.22 -8.06 9.32
N ASP A 151 -26.61 -9.15 9.98
CA ASP A 151 -26.13 -9.57 11.31
C ASP A 151 -25.99 -11.11 11.34
N PRO A 152 -24.78 -11.69 11.51
CA PRO A 152 -23.49 -10.99 11.64
C PRO A 152 -23.17 -10.11 10.42
N PRO A 153 -22.32 -9.06 10.58
CA PRO A 153 -21.92 -8.20 9.48
C PRO A 153 -21.31 -8.98 8.30
N VAL A 154 -21.88 -8.79 7.11
CA VAL A 154 -21.38 -9.36 5.85
C VAL A 154 -20.79 -8.25 5.00
N TYR A 155 -19.70 -8.54 4.31
CA TYR A 155 -18.93 -7.62 3.48
C TYR A 155 -18.65 -8.22 2.11
N ARG A 156 -18.33 -7.34 1.17
CA ARG A 156 -17.79 -7.67 -0.15
C ARG A 156 -16.66 -6.70 -0.48
N ALA A 157 -15.86 -7.01 -1.48
CA ALA A 157 -14.87 -6.06 -2.00
C ALA A 157 -15.54 -4.79 -2.55
N ARG A 158 -14.95 -3.62 -2.31
CA ARG A 158 -15.41 -2.35 -2.89
C ARG A 158 -15.36 -2.40 -4.41
N MET A 159 -14.23 -2.88 -4.94
CA MET A 159 -14.02 -3.17 -6.35
C MET A 159 -14.07 -4.68 -6.54
N GLU A 160 -15.23 -5.19 -6.97
CA GLU A 160 -15.50 -6.63 -7.02
C GLU A 160 -14.72 -7.32 -8.15
N GLY A 161 -13.92 -8.32 -7.81
CA GLY A 161 -13.24 -9.21 -8.77
C GLY A 161 -13.27 -10.68 -8.36
N GLY A 162 -13.08 -10.96 -7.06
CA GLY A 162 -13.04 -12.31 -6.52
C GLY A 162 -14.40 -12.93 -6.17
N PHE A 163 -15.47 -12.14 -6.06
CA PHE A 163 -16.81 -12.60 -5.64
C PHE A 163 -16.81 -13.40 -4.33
N VAL A 164 -15.93 -13.03 -3.40
CA VAL A 164 -15.80 -13.66 -2.09
C VAL A 164 -16.77 -13.01 -1.12
N ARG A 165 -17.55 -13.82 -0.39
CA ARG A 165 -18.40 -13.31 0.70
C ARG A 165 -17.60 -13.34 1.99
N TRP A 166 -17.43 -12.16 2.61
CA TRP A 166 -16.74 -12.01 3.87
C TRP A 166 -17.75 -11.83 5.00
N THR A 167 -17.65 -12.60 6.07
CA THR A 167 -18.53 -12.49 7.24
C THR A 167 -17.69 -12.27 8.49
N TRP A 168 -17.96 -11.21 9.23
CA TRP A 168 -17.31 -10.94 10.52
C TRP A 168 -18.14 -11.55 11.65
N VAL A 169 -17.68 -12.70 12.13
CA VAL A 169 -18.41 -13.52 13.11
C VAL A 169 -18.03 -13.09 14.53
N ALA A 170 -19.02 -13.08 15.42
CA ALA A 170 -18.85 -12.72 16.84
C ALA A 170 -18.20 -11.34 17.06
N ALA A 171 -18.51 -10.36 16.18
CA ALA A 171 -17.93 -9.03 16.20
C ALA A 171 -18.13 -8.25 17.51
N GLY A 172 -19.21 -8.52 18.25
CA GLY A 172 -19.49 -7.83 19.52
C GLY A 172 -19.62 -6.32 19.34
N ASP A 173 -18.90 -5.56 20.16
CA ASP A 173 -18.74 -4.09 20.10
C ASP A 173 -17.76 -3.63 19.01
N GLY A 174 -17.12 -4.58 18.32
CA GLY A 174 -16.15 -4.35 17.28
C GLY A 174 -14.72 -4.68 17.69
N ARG A 175 -14.41 -5.03 18.95
CA ARG A 175 -13.03 -5.29 19.38
C ARG A 175 -12.53 -6.70 19.09
N GLU A 176 -13.45 -7.66 18.95
CA GLU A 176 -13.15 -9.09 18.93
C GLU A 176 -13.63 -9.78 17.62
N GLY A 177 -13.95 -11.08 17.70
CA GLY A 177 -14.48 -11.86 16.58
C GLY A 177 -13.41 -12.50 15.70
N TYR A 178 -13.84 -12.99 14.54
CA TYR A 178 -13.01 -13.61 13.51
C TYR A 178 -13.70 -13.52 12.15
N TRP A 179 -12.97 -13.74 11.06
CA TRP A 179 -13.52 -13.61 9.71
C TRP A 179 -13.69 -14.95 9.03
N ARG A 180 -14.79 -15.09 8.28
CA ARG A 180 -15.06 -16.23 7.39
C ARG A 180 -15.18 -15.72 5.95
N ALA A 181 -14.38 -16.28 5.05
CA ALA A 181 -14.38 -15.99 3.63
C ALA A 181 -14.97 -17.19 2.87
N GLU A 182 -16.10 -17.00 2.20
CA GLU A 182 -16.71 -18.02 1.34
C GLU A 182 -16.36 -17.73 -0.12
N TYR A 183 -15.51 -18.59 -0.70
CA TYR A 183 -15.01 -18.43 -2.07
C TYR A 183 -16.01 -18.99 -3.10
N PRO A 184 -16.01 -18.51 -4.36
CA PRO A 184 -16.92 -18.98 -5.41
C PRO A 184 -16.81 -20.47 -5.74
N ASP A 185 -15.66 -21.09 -5.47
CA ASP A 185 -15.43 -22.52 -5.66
C ASP A 185 -15.90 -23.39 -4.50
N GLY A 186 -16.55 -22.79 -3.50
CA GLY A 186 -17.10 -23.46 -2.33
C GLY A 186 -16.11 -23.68 -1.19
N ARG A 187 -14.84 -23.28 -1.34
CA ARG A 187 -13.89 -23.25 -0.22
C ARG A 187 -14.32 -22.21 0.81
N VAL A 188 -13.93 -22.45 2.06
CA VAL A 188 -14.14 -21.53 3.18
C VAL A 188 -12.79 -21.27 3.84
N GLY A 189 -12.37 -20.02 3.90
CA GLY A 189 -11.22 -19.57 4.69
C GLY A 189 -11.68 -18.97 6.02
N THR A 190 -10.96 -19.25 7.11
CA THR A 190 -11.22 -18.66 8.43
C THR A 190 -9.96 -17.94 8.93
N PHE A 191 -10.12 -16.70 9.39
CA PHE A 191 -9.02 -15.82 9.80
C PHE A 191 -9.15 -15.48 11.29
N GLY A 192 -8.06 -15.60 12.05
CA GLY A 192 -8.02 -15.40 13.50
C GLY A 192 -8.67 -16.53 14.34
N ALA A 193 -9.23 -17.55 13.68
CA ALA A 193 -9.89 -18.69 14.32
C ALA A 193 -9.83 -19.95 13.45
N ARG A 194 -10.03 -21.12 14.06
CA ARG A 194 -10.23 -22.41 13.39
C ARG A 194 -11.63 -22.46 12.74
N ALA A 195 -11.86 -23.42 11.85
CA ALA A 195 -13.13 -23.59 11.15
C ALA A 195 -14.35 -23.79 12.07
N ASP A 196 -14.13 -24.28 13.30
CA ASP A 196 -15.17 -24.44 14.33
C ASP A 196 -15.44 -23.15 15.15
N GLY A 197 -14.72 -22.07 14.85
CA GLY A 197 -14.81 -20.78 15.55
C GLY A 197 -13.92 -20.66 16.78
N THR A 198 -13.08 -21.65 17.09
CA THR A 198 -12.10 -21.56 18.17
C THR A 198 -11.05 -20.51 17.81
N LEU A 199 -10.97 -19.43 18.60
CA LEU A 199 -10.00 -18.35 18.38
C LEU A 199 -8.56 -18.88 18.47
N VAL A 200 -7.68 -18.36 17.63
CA VAL A 200 -6.24 -18.64 17.65
C VAL A 200 -5.51 -17.34 18.01
N PRO A 201 -5.17 -17.10 19.28
CA PRO A 201 -4.57 -15.85 19.75
C PRO A 201 -3.30 -15.45 19.00
N GLU A 202 -2.50 -16.43 18.57
CA GLU A 202 -1.24 -16.23 17.84
C GLU A 202 -1.45 -15.72 16.41
N ALA A 203 -2.65 -15.91 15.86
CA ALA A 203 -3.05 -15.48 14.51
C ALA A 203 -3.82 -14.13 14.53
N ARG A 204 -3.75 -13.38 15.63
CA ARG A 204 -4.47 -12.11 15.84
C ARG A 204 -3.49 -11.05 16.30
N VAL A 205 -3.16 -10.10 15.43
CA VAL A 205 -2.32 -8.94 15.77
C VAL A 205 -3.21 -7.86 16.36
N GLY A 206 -2.84 -7.34 17.52
CA GLY A 206 -3.67 -6.45 18.31
C GLY A 206 -3.15 -6.27 19.73
N PHE A 207 -3.89 -5.53 20.52
CA PHE A 207 -3.60 -5.22 21.92
C PHE A 207 -4.82 -5.53 22.79
N ALA A 208 -4.77 -5.17 24.08
CA ALA A 208 -5.89 -5.40 24.99
C ALA A 208 -7.21 -4.69 24.58
N GLY A 209 -7.12 -3.63 23.76
CA GLY A 209 -8.27 -2.88 23.26
C GLY A 209 -8.92 -3.46 22.01
N GLY A 210 -8.32 -4.47 21.36
CA GLY A 210 -8.94 -5.18 20.24
C GLY A 210 -7.95 -5.76 19.23
N THR A 211 -8.50 -6.47 18.24
CA THR A 211 -7.72 -7.06 17.14
C THR A 211 -7.66 -6.09 15.94
N PHE A 212 -6.44 -5.82 15.49
CA PHE A 212 -6.12 -5.00 14.32
C PHE A 212 -6.13 -5.84 13.04
N ARG A 213 -5.42 -6.97 13.04
CA ARG A 213 -5.23 -7.85 11.88
C ARG A 213 -5.49 -9.32 12.27
N TYR A 214 -6.31 -9.99 11.46
CA TYR A 214 -6.70 -11.38 11.60
C TYR A 214 -6.01 -12.19 10.50
N MET A 215 -5.06 -13.05 10.88
CA MET A 215 -4.29 -13.87 9.94
C MET A 215 -5.11 -15.09 9.50
N LEU A 216 -4.96 -15.55 8.26
CA LEU A 216 -5.60 -16.78 7.77
C LEU A 216 -5.11 -17.98 8.59
N VAL A 217 -6.02 -18.75 9.17
CA VAL A 217 -5.71 -19.92 10.01
C VAL A 217 -6.04 -21.22 9.29
N GLU A 218 -7.18 -21.30 8.60
CA GLU A 218 -7.64 -22.55 8.01
C GLU A 218 -8.43 -22.31 6.73
N VAL A 219 -8.18 -23.12 5.70
CA VAL A 219 -8.99 -23.19 4.48
C VAL A 219 -9.53 -24.60 4.34
N VAL A 220 -10.85 -24.74 4.17
CA VAL A 220 -11.53 -26.03 4.02
C VAL A 220 -12.30 -26.06 2.69
N ASP A 221 -12.16 -27.13 1.92
CA ASP A 221 -12.92 -27.34 0.69
C ASP A 221 -14.29 -28.03 0.94
N THR A 222 -15.07 -28.18 -0.12
CA THR A 222 -16.39 -28.84 -0.06
C THR A 222 -16.34 -30.33 0.29
N HIS A 223 -15.15 -30.95 0.30
CA HIS A 223 -14.93 -32.36 0.62
C HIS A 223 -14.33 -32.53 2.03
N GLY A 224 -14.12 -31.44 2.77
CA GLY A 224 -13.52 -31.46 4.11
C GLY A 224 -12.00 -31.59 4.10
N HIS A 225 -11.34 -31.49 2.94
CA HIS A 225 -9.89 -31.32 2.92
C HIS A 225 -9.54 -29.95 3.45
N ARG A 226 -8.41 -29.85 4.16
CA ARG A 226 -7.98 -28.59 4.78
C ARG A 226 -6.52 -28.24 4.54
N MET A 227 -6.24 -26.95 4.62
CA MET A 227 -4.91 -26.34 4.72
C MET A 227 -4.89 -25.45 5.96
N VAL A 228 -3.89 -25.60 6.82
CA VAL A 228 -3.82 -24.96 8.14
C VAL A 228 -2.52 -24.16 8.27
N TYR A 229 -2.63 -22.96 8.82
CA TYR A 229 -1.54 -22.05 9.11
C TYR A 229 -1.39 -21.93 10.62
N ASP A 230 -0.19 -22.18 11.13
CA ASP A 230 0.16 -21.98 12.53
C ASP A 230 1.12 -20.79 12.65
N TYR A 231 0.92 -19.97 13.68
CA TYR A 231 1.66 -18.73 13.91
C TYR A 231 2.35 -18.76 15.28
N ALA A 232 3.36 -17.91 15.42
CA ALA A 232 3.92 -17.51 16.71
C ALA A 232 3.94 -15.98 16.80
N LYS A 233 3.80 -15.47 18.02
CA LYS A 233 3.89 -14.04 18.31
C LYS A 233 5.29 -13.63 18.76
N PHE A 234 5.76 -12.53 18.20
CA PHE A 234 6.96 -11.82 18.63
C PHE A 234 6.52 -10.39 18.95
N GLY A 235 6.29 -10.13 20.25
CA GLY A 235 5.52 -8.94 20.66
C GLY A 235 4.09 -9.00 20.11
N ALA A 236 3.67 -7.96 19.39
CA ALA A 236 2.36 -7.91 18.74
C ALA A 236 2.34 -8.59 17.36
N VAL A 237 3.50 -8.80 16.73
CA VAL A 237 3.63 -9.31 15.36
C VAL A 237 3.37 -10.82 15.31
N ALA A 238 2.50 -11.25 14.40
CA ALA A 238 2.20 -12.66 14.13
C ALA A 238 2.97 -13.17 12.92
N LEU A 239 3.86 -14.14 13.10
CA LEU A 239 4.66 -14.74 12.03
C LEU A 239 4.28 -16.20 11.81
N VAL A 240 4.04 -16.57 10.54
CA VAL A 240 3.69 -17.94 10.16
C VAL A 240 4.85 -18.89 10.45
N GLN A 241 4.64 -19.87 11.31
CA GLN A 241 5.65 -20.89 11.63
C GLN A 241 5.52 -22.11 10.73
N ARG A 242 4.29 -22.44 10.34
CA ARG A 242 4.00 -23.63 9.56
C ARG A 242 2.75 -23.46 8.70
N VAL A 243 2.81 -23.99 7.48
CA VAL A 243 1.63 -24.26 6.65
C VAL A 243 1.56 -25.75 6.39
N GLY A 244 0.48 -26.40 6.81
CA GLY A 244 0.22 -27.83 6.62
C GLY A 244 -0.91 -28.09 5.63
N TRP A 245 -0.75 -29.05 4.72
CA TRP A 245 -1.80 -29.44 3.77
C TRP A 245 -1.79 -30.95 3.49
N VAL A 246 -2.91 -31.45 2.95
CA VAL A 246 -3.19 -32.89 2.74
C VAL A 246 -3.24 -33.67 4.06
N TYR A 247 -4.37 -33.58 4.75
CA TYR A 247 -4.61 -34.30 6.00
C TYR A 247 -5.30 -35.64 5.72
N GLY A 248 -4.78 -36.73 6.30
CA GLY A 248 -5.34 -38.08 6.20
C GLY A 248 -6.39 -38.40 7.28
N GLY A 249 -7.16 -37.42 7.74
CA GLY A 249 -8.17 -37.55 8.80
C GLY A 249 -7.68 -37.31 10.24
N GLY A 250 -6.39 -37.02 10.45
CA GLY A 250 -5.82 -36.61 11.74
C GLY A 250 -5.31 -35.17 11.75
N GLU A 251 -4.49 -34.83 12.75
CA GLU A 251 -3.85 -33.50 12.92
C GLU A 251 -2.47 -33.37 12.25
N THR A 252 -1.92 -34.47 11.74
CA THR A 252 -0.63 -34.45 11.03
C THR A 252 -0.86 -34.38 9.53
N PRO A 253 -0.41 -33.32 8.83
CA PRO A 253 -0.49 -33.24 7.39
C PRO A 253 0.56 -34.14 6.73
N ARG A 254 0.31 -34.55 5.49
CA ARG A 254 1.30 -35.23 4.67
C ARG A 254 2.40 -34.29 4.20
N TYR A 255 2.06 -33.03 3.89
CA TYR A 255 3.02 -32.02 3.47
C TYR A 255 2.97 -30.81 4.38
N ALA A 256 4.13 -30.22 4.64
CA ALA A 256 4.21 -28.98 5.40
C ALA A 256 5.33 -28.09 4.87
N ALA A 257 5.17 -26.78 5.04
CA ALA A 257 6.22 -25.79 4.93
C ALA A 257 6.45 -25.25 6.34
N THR A 258 7.71 -25.19 6.81
CA THR A 258 8.07 -24.53 8.06
C THR A 258 9.00 -23.37 7.81
N PHE A 259 8.81 -22.30 8.58
CA PHE A 259 9.54 -21.05 8.45
C PHE A 259 10.40 -20.88 9.69
N VAL A 260 11.70 -20.70 9.48
CA VAL A 260 12.67 -20.47 10.55
C VAL A 260 13.08 -19.02 10.48
N TYR A 261 12.91 -18.35 11.60
CA TYR A 261 13.26 -16.96 11.78
C TYR A 261 14.55 -16.84 12.59
N GLU A 262 15.23 -15.71 12.42
CA GLU A 262 16.32 -15.28 13.28
C GLU A 262 16.10 -13.83 13.69
N GLU A 263 16.66 -13.49 14.84
CA GLU A 263 16.62 -12.13 15.37
C GLU A 263 17.25 -11.17 14.34
N ARG A 264 16.54 -10.09 14.06
CA ARG A 264 16.93 -9.00 13.18
C ARG A 264 17.93 -8.07 13.89
N ARG A 265 18.96 -8.64 14.53
CA ARG A 265 20.02 -7.86 15.19
C ARG A 265 20.93 -7.22 14.16
N ASP A 266 21.22 -5.95 14.38
CA ASP A 266 22.28 -5.18 13.77
C ASP A 266 23.42 -4.97 14.78
N ASP A 267 24.60 -4.57 14.28
CA ASP A 267 25.75 -4.24 15.13
C ASP A 267 25.58 -2.89 15.86
N THR A 268 24.58 -2.10 15.48
CA THR A 268 24.30 -0.73 15.97
C THR A 268 23.13 -0.60 16.96
N GLY A 269 22.32 -1.64 17.14
CA GLY A 269 21.29 -1.75 18.18
C GLY A 269 19.92 -1.12 17.87
N PHE A 270 19.66 -0.58 16.68
CA PHE A 270 18.45 0.20 16.37
C PHE A 270 17.77 -0.21 15.04
N GLY A 271 17.85 -1.48 14.65
CA GLY A 271 17.43 -1.96 13.32
C GLY A 271 16.05 -2.64 13.19
N TYR A 272 15.17 -2.53 14.19
CA TYR A 272 13.82 -3.10 14.12
C TYR A 272 12.88 -2.19 13.33
N LEU A 273 11.94 -2.78 12.60
CA LEU A 273 10.88 -2.01 11.94
C LEU A 273 9.73 -1.85 12.93
N SER A 274 9.41 -0.61 13.25
CA SER A 274 8.21 -0.21 14.00
C SER A 274 7.10 0.14 13.00
N ASP A 275 5.86 -0.17 13.34
CA ASP A 275 4.68 0.37 12.67
C ASP A 275 3.59 0.58 13.72
N ALA A 276 3.22 1.83 13.96
CA ALA A 276 2.25 2.20 14.99
C ALA A 276 0.85 2.49 14.44
N LYS A 277 0.57 2.27 13.14
CA LYS A 277 -0.73 2.57 12.53
C LYS A 277 -1.89 1.79 13.12
N GLY A 278 -1.62 0.66 13.78
CA GLY A 278 -2.60 -0.07 14.57
C GLY A 278 -3.02 0.65 15.86
N GLY A 279 -2.40 1.78 16.23
CA GLY A 279 -2.56 2.41 17.55
C GLY A 279 -1.77 1.70 18.66
N PHE A 280 -0.81 0.86 18.29
CA PHE A 280 0.19 0.22 19.15
C PHE A 280 1.40 -0.14 18.30
N ASP A 281 2.57 -0.24 18.92
CA ASP A 281 3.82 -0.56 18.22
C ASP A 281 3.88 -2.03 17.76
N GLU A 282 3.86 -2.25 16.44
CA GLU A 282 4.19 -3.51 15.78
C GLU A 282 5.70 -3.63 15.52
N LEU A 283 6.47 -3.93 16.57
CA LEU A 283 7.92 -4.09 16.45
C LEU A 283 8.31 -5.42 15.80
N LEU A 284 8.73 -5.39 14.53
CA LEU A 284 9.23 -6.56 13.80
C LEU A 284 10.70 -6.84 14.14
N THR A 285 10.90 -7.72 15.11
CA THR A 285 12.23 -8.11 15.62
C THR A 285 12.87 -9.28 14.89
N GLU A 286 12.13 -9.95 14.01
CA GLU A 286 12.58 -11.17 13.34
C GLU A 286 12.74 -10.96 11.83
N ARG A 287 13.60 -11.77 11.21
CA ARG A 287 13.68 -11.92 9.76
C ARG A 287 13.72 -13.39 9.35
N LEU A 288 13.24 -13.68 8.14
CA LEU A 288 13.13 -15.03 7.62
C LEU A 288 14.52 -15.56 7.23
N LYS A 289 14.94 -16.67 7.84
CA LYS A 289 16.23 -17.30 7.55
C LYS A 289 16.09 -18.48 6.61
N THR A 290 15.07 -19.31 6.83
CA THR A 290 14.95 -20.59 6.14
C THR A 290 13.50 -21.00 5.94
N ILE A 291 13.20 -21.55 4.77
CA ILE A 291 11.93 -22.24 4.50
C ILE A 291 12.24 -23.71 4.25
N ASN A 292 11.64 -24.62 5.03
CA ASN A 292 11.78 -26.07 4.85
C ASN A 292 10.49 -26.64 4.30
N ILE A 293 10.58 -27.46 3.26
CA ILE A 293 9.44 -28.19 2.71
C ILE A 293 9.57 -29.66 3.13
N LEU A 294 8.51 -30.18 3.74
CA LEU A 294 8.45 -31.50 4.35
C LEU A 294 7.45 -32.41 3.65
N SER A 295 7.78 -33.70 3.61
CA SER A 295 6.87 -34.80 3.30
C SER A 295 6.88 -35.78 4.47
N GLY A 296 5.84 -35.76 5.29
CA GLY A 296 5.85 -36.37 6.61
C GLY A 296 6.88 -35.68 7.51
N ALA A 297 7.77 -36.45 8.13
CA ALA A 297 8.87 -35.93 8.95
C ALA A 297 10.13 -35.56 8.15
N GLU A 298 10.21 -35.95 6.88
CA GLU A 298 11.41 -35.79 6.05
C GLU A 298 11.42 -34.43 5.34
N ARG A 299 12.55 -33.72 5.40
CA ARG A 299 12.77 -32.48 4.67
C ARG A 299 13.18 -32.78 3.23
N ILE A 300 12.33 -32.44 2.27
CA ILE A 300 12.56 -32.70 0.85
C ILE A 300 13.19 -31.52 0.11
N ARG A 301 12.99 -30.29 0.60
CA ARG A 301 13.62 -29.07 0.08
C ARG A 301 13.90 -28.09 1.21
N ARG A 302 14.89 -27.22 1.01
CA ARG A 302 15.20 -26.10 1.89
C ARG A 302 15.60 -24.89 1.07
N TYR A 303 15.09 -23.72 1.45
CA TYR A 303 15.50 -22.43 0.90
C TYR A 303 16.18 -21.66 2.03
N GLU A 304 17.40 -21.19 1.80
CA GLU A 304 18.16 -20.37 2.76
C GLU A 304 18.28 -18.95 2.20
N LEU A 305 17.99 -17.98 3.06
CA LEU A 305 18.03 -16.56 2.75
C LEU A 305 19.26 -15.96 3.43
N SER A 306 19.96 -15.09 2.72
CA SER A 306 21.11 -14.34 3.25
C SER A 306 20.97 -12.86 2.92
N TYR A 307 21.50 -12.03 3.80
CA TYR A 307 21.25 -10.60 3.85
C TYR A 307 22.53 -9.81 3.66
N GLU A 308 22.43 -8.61 3.07
CA GLU A 308 23.55 -7.69 3.02
C GLU A 308 23.99 -7.31 4.46
N PRO A 309 25.29 -7.12 4.70
CA PRO A 309 25.76 -6.54 5.95
C PRO A 309 25.13 -5.16 6.16
N TYR A 310 24.64 -4.87 7.37
CA TYR A 310 23.93 -3.63 7.69
C TYR A 310 24.74 -2.36 7.40
N ALA A 311 26.06 -2.42 7.52
CA ALA A 311 26.97 -1.31 7.18
C ALA A 311 26.92 -0.96 5.69
N ASP A 312 26.77 -1.96 4.82
CA ASP A 312 26.56 -1.77 3.37
C ASP A 312 25.09 -1.45 3.05
N SER A 313 24.22 -1.95 3.93
CA SER A 313 22.80 -1.68 4.16
C SER A 313 22.33 -0.25 4.00
N GLY A 314 23.11 0.64 4.61
CA GLY A 314 22.58 1.90 5.15
C GLY A 314 21.60 1.68 6.30
N GLY A 315 21.71 0.58 7.06
CA GLY A 315 20.82 0.30 8.20
C GLY A 315 19.56 -0.53 7.89
N PHE A 316 19.40 -1.06 6.67
CA PHE A 316 18.20 -1.82 6.28
C PHE A 316 18.48 -3.31 6.11
N THR A 317 17.57 -4.20 6.51
CA THR A 317 17.65 -5.61 6.08
C THR A 317 17.31 -5.70 4.60
N ARG A 318 18.30 -6.01 3.76
CA ARG A 318 18.15 -6.21 2.31
C ARG A 318 18.56 -7.63 1.94
N LEU A 319 17.64 -8.37 1.29
CA LEU A 319 17.87 -9.75 0.87
C LEU A 319 18.95 -9.77 -0.21
N ALA A 320 20.09 -10.39 0.08
CA ALA A 320 21.21 -10.47 -0.85
C ALA A 320 21.13 -11.72 -1.73
N ARG A 321 20.67 -12.85 -1.16
CA ARG A 321 20.66 -14.13 -1.88
C ARG A 321 19.66 -15.13 -1.35
N VAL A 322 19.15 -15.97 -2.27
CA VAL A 322 18.33 -17.16 -1.97
C VAL A 322 18.98 -18.40 -2.59
N GLU A 323 19.23 -19.41 -1.75
CA GLU A 323 19.80 -20.70 -2.15
C GLU A 323 18.81 -21.84 -1.87
N GLN A 324 18.62 -22.72 -2.85
CA GLN A 324 17.80 -23.93 -2.69
C GLN A 324 18.68 -25.17 -2.47
N PHE A 325 18.24 -26.07 -1.60
CA PHE A 325 18.86 -27.36 -1.33
C PHE A 325 17.84 -28.49 -1.48
N GLY A 326 18.30 -29.63 -2.01
CA GLY A 326 17.53 -30.86 -2.14
C GLY A 326 17.43 -31.67 -0.84
N HIS A 327 16.83 -32.85 -0.94
CA HIS A 327 16.68 -33.81 0.15
C HIS A 327 18.03 -34.26 0.72
N ASP A 328 19.03 -34.50 -0.14
CA ASP A 328 20.37 -34.94 0.23
C ASP A 328 21.26 -33.80 0.79
N GLY A 329 20.73 -32.58 0.86
CA GLY A 329 21.48 -31.39 1.22
C GLY A 329 22.36 -30.83 0.09
N GLY A 330 22.31 -31.41 -1.10
CA GLY A 330 22.96 -30.85 -2.28
C GLY A 330 22.33 -29.52 -2.67
N ARG A 331 23.16 -28.51 -2.94
CA ARG A 331 22.68 -27.21 -3.42
C ARG A 331 22.17 -27.35 -4.85
N TYR A 332 20.98 -26.81 -5.11
CA TYR A 332 20.42 -26.71 -6.45
C TYR A 332 21.29 -25.76 -7.30
N PRO A 333 21.48 -26.01 -8.61
CA PRO A 333 22.38 -25.19 -9.43
C PRO A 333 21.98 -23.72 -9.55
N VAL A 334 20.68 -23.44 -9.44
CA VAL A 334 20.13 -22.08 -9.53
C VAL A 334 20.24 -21.39 -8.18
N VAL A 335 20.90 -20.23 -8.18
CA VAL A 335 21.06 -19.31 -7.05
C VAL A 335 20.57 -17.95 -7.50
N PHE A 336 19.84 -17.25 -6.63
CA PHE A 336 19.39 -15.89 -6.88
C PHE A 336 20.24 -14.92 -6.07
N ASP A 337 20.87 -13.97 -6.75
CA ASP A 337 21.68 -12.89 -6.16
C ASP A 337 21.02 -11.54 -6.48
N PHE A 338 20.97 -10.65 -5.49
CA PHE A 338 20.34 -9.34 -5.60
C PHE A 338 21.31 -8.24 -5.20
N THR A 339 21.20 -7.10 -5.87
CA THR A 339 21.97 -5.89 -5.57
C THR A 339 21.06 -4.67 -5.69
N TYR A 340 21.34 -3.65 -4.91
CA TYR A 340 20.48 -2.48 -4.76
C TYR A 340 21.24 -1.19 -5.12
N SER A 341 20.50 -0.15 -5.53
CA SER A 341 21.06 1.19 -5.67
C SER A 341 21.61 1.69 -4.33
N LYS A 342 22.79 2.29 -4.37
CA LYS A 342 23.40 2.91 -3.18
C LYS A 342 22.87 4.32 -3.01
N ALA A 343 22.59 4.72 -1.77
CA ALA A 343 22.29 6.11 -1.46
C ALA A 343 23.51 7.01 -1.75
N LEU A 344 23.25 8.27 -2.11
CA LEU A 344 24.30 9.29 -2.15
C LEU A 344 24.77 9.54 -0.71
N GLY A 345 26.04 9.28 -0.43
CA GLY A 345 26.61 9.49 0.90
C GLY A 345 26.84 10.98 1.17
N GLY A 346 26.34 11.49 2.31
CA GLY A 346 26.68 12.84 2.78
C GLY A 346 28.16 13.00 3.13
N LEU A 347 28.84 11.90 3.48
CA LEU A 347 30.29 11.81 3.72
C LEU A 347 30.91 10.88 2.66
N CYS A 348 31.29 11.43 1.50
CA CYS A 348 32.00 10.70 0.45
C CYS A 348 33.52 10.84 0.59
N ASP A 349 34.16 9.86 1.25
CA ASP A 349 35.62 9.80 1.42
C ASP A 349 36.33 8.94 0.35
N GLY A 350 35.58 8.23 -0.51
CA GLY A 350 36.11 7.37 -1.59
C GLY A 350 35.85 7.88 -3.01
N GLY A 351 36.60 7.37 -4.00
CA GLY A 351 36.49 7.76 -5.41
C GLY A 351 35.24 7.25 -6.16
N ASP A 352 34.52 6.27 -5.60
CA ASP A 352 33.36 5.63 -6.24
C ASP A 352 32.01 6.20 -5.77
N CYS A 353 32.02 7.29 -5.00
CA CYS A 353 30.83 7.92 -4.41
C CYS A 353 30.52 9.24 -5.12
N GLN A 354 29.29 9.41 -5.61
CA GLN A 354 28.81 10.70 -6.13
C GLN A 354 28.47 11.62 -4.96
N ARG A 355 29.06 12.82 -4.93
CA ARG A 355 28.76 13.86 -3.94
C ARG A 355 27.48 14.62 -4.32
N PRO A 356 26.73 15.16 -3.35
CA PRO A 356 25.67 16.13 -3.63
C PRO A 356 26.21 17.28 -4.47
N PHE A 357 25.43 17.73 -5.45
CA PHE A 357 25.75 18.88 -6.30
C PHE A 357 24.61 19.90 -6.24
N LEU A 358 24.97 21.18 -6.29
CA LEU A 358 24.02 22.27 -6.40
C LEU A 358 23.62 22.45 -7.86
N VAL A 359 22.32 22.58 -8.11
CA VAL A 359 21.77 22.93 -9.43
C VAL A 359 21.45 24.42 -9.44
N ASP A 360 21.95 25.15 -10.43
CA ASP A 360 21.57 26.55 -10.65
C ASP A 360 20.18 26.59 -11.30
N MET A 361 19.20 27.10 -10.56
CA MET A 361 17.81 27.23 -10.99
C MET A 361 17.50 28.63 -11.55
N GLY A 362 18.51 29.48 -11.72
CA GLY A 362 18.40 30.86 -12.16
C GLY A 362 18.14 31.87 -11.01
N SER A 363 17.99 33.14 -11.38
CA SER A 363 17.71 34.24 -10.44
C SER A 363 16.38 34.90 -10.77
N LEU A 364 15.46 34.92 -9.80
CA LEU A 364 14.09 35.44 -9.96
C LEU A 364 13.89 36.84 -9.35
N GLY A 365 14.89 37.36 -8.64
CA GLY A 365 14.73 38.61 -7.87
C GLY A 365 13.72 38.50 -6.71
N VAL A 366 13.44 37.28 -6.25
CA VAL A 366 12.59 37.00 -5.08
C VAL A 366 13.46 36.57 -3.91
N ASP A 367 13.19 37.12 -2.73
CA ASP A 367 13.90 36.83 -1.49
C ASP A 367 13.00 36.03 -0.54
N LEU A 368 13.27 34.72 -0.44
CA LEU A 368 12.58 33.80 0.48
C LEU A 368 12.80 34.18 1.95
N GLY A 369 13.92 34.84 2.29
CA GLY A 369 14.20 35.31 3.65
C GLY A 369 13.22 36.38 4.13
N THR A 370 12.48 37.03 3.21
CA THR A 370 11.39 37.93 3.59
C THR A 370 10.13 37.22 4.09
N ARG A 371 10.07 35.88 3.99
CA ARG A 371 8.90 35.02 4.27
C ARG A 371 7.63 35.40 3.51
N ARG A 372 7.74 36.19 2.44
CA ARG A 372 6.64 36.57 1.53
C ARG A 372 6.63 35.78 0.24
N ALA A 373 7.39 34.70 0.21
CA ALA A 373 7.40 33.73 -0.87
C ALA A 373 7.67 32.35 -0.29
N THR A 374 7.12 31.34 -0.95
CA THR A 374 7.26 29.93 -0.56
C THR A 374 7.26 29.05 -1.82
N LEU A 375 7.53 27.77 -1.63
CA LEU A 375 7.53 26.76 -2.68
C LEU A 375 6.29 25.88 -2.56
N LEU A 376 5.47 25.80 -3.62
CA LEU A 376 4.24 25.00 -3.71
C LEU A 376 4.12 24.45 -5.12
N ASP A 377 3.63 23.23 -5.30
CA ASP A 377 3.24 22.75 -6.63
C ASP A 377 1.87 23.36 -6.99
N MET A 378 1.86 24.32 -7.91
CA MET A 378 0.65 25.03 -8.31
C MET A 378 -0.03 24.40 -9.53
N ASN A 379 0.68 23.55 -10.29
CA ASN A 379 0.22 23.03 -11.58
C ASN A 379 0.09 21.48 -11.63
N GLY A 380 0.42 20.80 -10.53
CA GLY A 380 0.32 19.36 -10.37
C GLY A 380 1.35 18.55 -11.15
N ASP A 381 2.52 19.14 -11.47
CA ASP A 381 3.60 18.46 -12.17
C ASP A 381 4.63 17.79 -11.24
N ALA A 382 4.38 17.84 -9.92
CA ALA A 382 5.23 17.33 -8.84
C ALA A 382 6.58 18.05 -8.70
N LEU A 383 6.76 19.21 -9.34
CA LEU A 383 7.88 20.12 -9.10
C LEU A 383 7.41 21.30 -8.23
N PRO A 384 8.20 21.72 -7.24
CA PRO A 384 7.85 22.89 -6.45
C PRO A 384 7.97 24.16 -7.30
N ASP A 385 6.87 24.92 -7.44
CA ASP A 385 6.83 26.26 -8.03
C ASP A 385 7.07 27.33 -6.95
N LEU A 386 7.50 28.52 -7.36
CA LEU A 386 7.66 29.64 -6.43
C LEU A 386 6.44 30.55 -6.45
N VAL A 387 5.82 30.73 -5.29
CA VAL A 387 4.68 31.64 -5.09
C VAL A 387 5.13 32.82 -4.23
N GLN A 388 4.98 34.04 -4.73
CA GLN A 388 5.25 35.29 -4.02
C GLN A 388 3.94 36.03 -3.72
N THR A 389 3.76 36.43 -2.46
CA THR A 389 2.61 37.21 -1.96
C THR A 389 3.08 38.64 -1.60
N PRO A 390 3.06 39.60 -2.55
CA PRO A 390 3.51 40.96 -2.27
C PRO A 390 2.55 41.68 -1.31
N LEU A 391 3.06 42.73 -0.61
CA LEU A 391 2.24 43.57 0.27
C LEU A 391 1.17 44.38 -0.48
N ASP A 392 1.36 44.58 -1.78
CA ASP A 392 0.46 45.32 -2.65
C ASP A 392 0.39 44.60 -4.01
N GLY A 393 -0.82 44.54 -4.56
CA GLY A 393 -1.13 43.85 -5.80
C GLY A 393 -1.40 42.34 -5.66
N ASN A 394 -1.29 41.67 -6.80
CA ASN A 394 -1.64 40.26 -6.94
C ASN A 394 -0.44 39.35 -6.69
N HIS A 395 -0.72 38.09 -6.35
CA HIS A 395 0.30 37.05 -6.21
C HIS A 395 1.04 36.83 -7.53
N ARG A 396 2.28 36.36 -7.42
CA ARG A 396 3.15 36.04 -8.55
C ARG A 396 3.63 34.60 -8.45
N ILE A 397 3.45 33.84 -9.52
CA ILE A 397 3.77 32.41 -9.56
C ILE A 397 4.84 32.19 -10.63
N PHE A 398 5.95 31.55 -10.26
CA PHE A 398 7.04 31.19 -11.15
C PHE A 398 7.09 29.67 -11.24
N PHE A 399 6.78 29.13 -12.42
CA PHE A 399 6.68 27.69 -12.60
C PHE A 399 8.06 27.06 -12.71
N ASN A 400 8.27 25.96 -12.00
CA ASN A 400 9.43 25.11 -12.17
C ASN A 400 9.13 24.10 -13.28
N ALA A 401 10.05 23.94 -14.22
CA ALA A 401 9.89 22.95 -15.29
C ALA A 401 11.19 22.17 -15.47
N SER A 402 11.07 20.85 -15.61
CA SER A 402 12.18 20.00 -16.02
C SER A 402 12.32 19.97 -17.55
N ASP A 403 13.55 20.01 -18.03
CA ASP A 403 13.87 19.77 -19.43
C ASP A 403 13.87 18.27 -19.77
N GLY A 404 13.96 17.94 -21.06
CA GLY A 404 14.01 16.54 -21.50
C GLY A 404 15.27 15.76 -21.06
N ALA A 405 16.23 16.43 -20.41
CA ALA A 405 17.44 15.83 -19.84
C ALA A 405 17.38 15.74 -18.30
N GLY A 406 16.28 16.15 -17.67
CA GLY A 406 16.06 16.09 -16.23
C GLY A 406 16.62 17.29 -15.45
N ALA A 407 17.11 18.34 -16.12
CA ALA A 407 17.50 19.57 -15.46
C ALA A 407 16.29 20.48 -15.29
N SER A 408 16.06 20.97 -14.08
CA SER A 408 14.91 21.84 -13.79
C SER A 408 15.33 23.31 -13.72
N ALA A 409 14.41 24.22 -14.03
CA ALA A 409 14.59 25.66 -13.91
C ALA A 409 13.25 26.39 -13.72
N PHE A 410 13.26 27.52 -13.01
CA PHE A 410 12.07 28.37 -12.88
C PHE A 410 11.83 29.22 -14.12
N SER A 411 10.56 29.52 -14.42
CA SER A 411 10.18 30.47 -15.44
C SER A 411 10.75 31.85 -15.10
N PRO A 412 11.43 32.54 -16.03
CA PRO A 412 12.05 33.85 -15.73
C PRO A 412 11.02 34.97 -15.56
N THR A 413 9.75 34.71 -15.94
CA THR A 413 8.63 35.64 -15.81
C THR A 413 7.55 34.98 -14.97
N ALA A 414 7.05 35.71 -13.98
CA ALA A 414 5.94 35.27 -13.15
C ALA A 414 4.61 35.41 -13.88
N VAL A 415 3.73 34.43 -13.68
CA VAL A 415 2.30 34.61 -13.93
C VAL A 415 1.73 35.44 -12.79
N THR A 416 0.96 36.48 -13.13
CA THR A 416 0.22 37.26 -12.14
C THR A 416 -1.10 36.58 -11.88
N SER A 417 -1.35 36.23 -10.62
CA SER A 417 -2.59 35.58 -10.22
C SER A 417 -3.81 36.47 -10.49
N ALA A 418 -4.90 35.86 -10.95
CA ALA A 418 -6.18 36.54 -11.12
C ALA A 418 -6.99 36.63 -9.82
N VAL A 419 -6.72 35.74 -8.86
CA VAL A 419 -7.52 35.57 -7.63
C VAL A 419 -6.72 35.95 -6.38
N GLY A 420 -5.44 35.60 -6.33
CA GLY A 420 -4.54 35.89 -5.21
C GLY A 420 -4.21 37.37 -5.13
N THR A 421 -4.54 37.99 -4.00
CA THR A 421 -4.36 39.42 -3.74
C THR A 421 -3.73 39.65 -2.37
N SER A 422 -3.34 40.88 -2.08
CA SER A 422 -2.82 41.31 -0.77
C SER A 422 -3.75 41.09 0.44
N ALA A 423 -4.93 40.48 0.26
CA ALA A 423 -5.73 39.95 1.37
C ALA A 423 -5.12 38.68 1.99
N PHE A 424 -4.23 37.99 1.27
CA PHE A 424 -3.53 36.77 1.70
C PHE A 424 -2.02 37.01 1.58
N VAL A 425 -1.33 37.30 2.69
CA VAL A 425 0.08 37.68 2.65
C VAL A 425 0.87 36.85 3.63
N LEU A 426 1.77 36.03 3.08
CA LEU A 426 2.72 35.24 3.87
C LEU A 426 3.65 36.12 4.71
N GLY A 427 4.30 35.50 5.70
CA GLY A 427 5.19 36.21 6.62
C GLY A 427 4.42 36.92 7.75
N SER A 428 3.22 36.44 8.06
CA SER A 428 2.42 36.83 9.23
C SER A 428 1.66 35.63 9.77
N GLY A 429 1.19 35.68 11.01
CA GLY A 429 0.34 34.63 11.58
C GLY A 429 -1.03 34.51 10.90
N ARG A 430 -1.42 35.55 10.13
CA ARG A 430 -2.71 35.62 9.43
C ARG A 430 -2.80 34.77 8.18
N SER A 431 -1.69 34.36 7.59
CA SER A 431 -1.71 33.59 6.34
C SER A 431 -0.80 32.38 6.43
N GLN A 432 -1.37 31.20 6.23
CA GLN A 432 -0.71 29.91 6.39
C GLN A 432 -0.98 29.02 5.18
N VAL A 433 0.01 28.24 4.79
CA VAL A 433 -0.12 27.26 3.70
C VAL A 433 -0.53 25.91 4.26
N LEU A 434 -1.60 25.35 3.74
CA LEU A 434 -2.20 24.11 4.26
C LEU A 434 -3.08 23.48 3.18
N ASP A 435 -3.04 22.16 3.02
CA ASP A 435 -4.10 21.46 2.29
C ASP A 435 -5.34 21.36 3.20
N ILE A 436 -6.32 22.24 2.99
CA ILE A 436 -7.48 22.37 3.88
C ILE A 436 -8.55 21.36 3.54
N ASP A 437 -8.76 21.07 2.25
CA ASP A 437 -9.84 20.21 1.80
C ASP A 437 -9.41 18.75 1.53
N GLY A 438 -8.11 18.46 1.65
CA GLY A 438 -7.52 17.13 1.56
C GLY A 438 -7.46 16.62 0.12
N ASP A 439 -7.40 17.52 -0.87
CA ASP A 439 -7.36 17.16 -2.28
C ASP A 439 -5.93 16.90 -2.81
N GLY A 440 -4.91 17.10 -1.97
CA GLY A 440 -3.50 16.90 -2.27
C GLY A 440 -2.80 18.15 -2.80
N PHE A 441 -3.51 19.27 -2.94
CA PHE A 441 -2.94 20.56 -3.30
C PHE A 441 -2.91 21.51 -2.09
N VAL A 442 -1.83 22.27 -1.97
CA VAL A 442 -1.68 23.20 -0.84
C VAL A 442 -2.46 24.48 -1.10
N ASP A 443 -3.36 24.83 -0.18
CA ASP A 443 -4.13 26.07 -0.17
C ASP A 443 -3.43 27.19 0.62
N LEU A 444 -3.97 28.41 0.54
CA LEU A 444 -3.53 29.54 1.36
C LEU A 444 -4.66 30.07 2.24
N LEU A 445 -4.62 29.71 3.53
CA LEU A 445 -5.60 30.09 4.55
C LEU A 445 -5.34 31.50 5.06
N ASN A 446 -6.40 32.29 5.22
CA ASN A 446 -6.45 33.46 6.07
C ASN A 446 -7.10 33.10 7.42
N THR A 447 -6.27 33.01 8.45
CA THR A 447 -6.63 32.45 9.76
C THR A 447 -7.52 33.38 10.57
N LYS A 448 -7.52 34.68 10.21
CA LYS A 448 -8.33 35.71 10.88
C LYS A 448 -9.81 35.65 10.51
N ASN A 449 -10.14 35.29 9.28
CA ASN A 449 -11.51 35.28 8.79
C ASN A 449 -11.98 33.90 8.27
N GLY A 450 -11.09 32.91 8.21
CA GLY A 450 -11.40 31.55 7.77
C GLY A 450 -11.62 31.44 6.26
N GLU A 451 -11.26 32.46 5.47
CA GLU A 451 -11.22 32.37 4.01
C GLU A 451 -9.92 31.69 3.58
N TYR A 452 -9.93 30.97 2.47
CA TYR A 452 -8.70 30.42 1.88
C TYR A 452 -8.72 30.52 0.36
N LEU A 453 -7.55 30.63 -0.25
CA LEU A 453 -7.39 30.49 -1.69
C LEU A 453 -7.22 29.00 -2.01
N LYS A 454 -8.18 28.45 -2.76
CA LYS A 454 -8.15 27.05 -3.16
C LYS A 454 -7.14 26.83 -4.29
N ASN A 455 -6.24 25.87 -4.16
CA ASN A 455 -5.45 25.32 -5.24
C ASN A 455 -6.15 24.07 -5.82
N ASP A 456 -6.04 23.85 -7.13
CA ASP A 456 -6.60 22.67 -7.81
C ASP A 456 -5.66 22.11 -8.88
N GLY A 457 -4.39 22.54 -8.86
CA GLY A 457 -3.38 22.16 -9.85
C GLY A 457 -3.56 22.85 -11.21
N SER A 458 -4.37 23.90 -11.32
CA SER A 458 -4.55 24.62 -12.60
C SER A 458 -3.43 25.62 -12.92
N GLY A 459 -2.52 25.89 -12.00
CA GLY A 459 -1.45 26.89 -12.11
C GLY A 459 -1.81 28.28 -11.56
N ASP A 460 -3.01 28.47 -11.02
CA ASP A 460 -3.41 29.65 -10.26
C ASP A 460 -4.36 29.24 -9.13
N TRP A 461 -4.68 30.14 -8.21
CA TRP A 461 -5.75 29.93 -7.24
C TRP A 461 -7.11 29.86 -7.95
N ALA A 462 -7.86 28.78 -7.73
CA ALA A 462 -9.12 28.53 -8.40
C ALA A 462 -10.24 29.48 -7.94
N ALA A 463 -10.33 29.73 -6.62
CA ALA A 463 -11.33 30.59 -6.02
C ALA A 463 -10.95 31.01 -4.59
N VAL A 464 -11.61 32.05 -4.08
CA VAL A 464 -11.68 32.32 -2.64
C VAL A 464 -12.81 31.47 -2.06
N MET A 465 -12.46 30.61 -1.11
CA MET A 465 -13.36 29.72 -0.41
C MET A 465 -13.43 30.12 1.07
N SER A 466 -14.39 29.55 1.79
CA SER A 466 -14.48 29.71 3.25
C SER A 466 -14.66 28.37 3.91
N VAL A 467 -14.03 28.21 5.06
CA VAL A 467 -14.28 27.10 5.96
C VAL A 467 -15.69 27.31 6.57
N SER A 468 -16.69 26.47 6.26
CA SER A 468 -18.10 26.83 6.46
C SER A 468 -18.65 26.67 7.90
N SER A 469 -19.37 27.69 8.37
CA SER A 469 -20.27 27.79 9.56
C SER A 469 -19.78 27.49 10.99
N GLY A 470 -18.58 26.92 11.18
CA GLY A 470 -17.96 26.79 12.51
C GLY A 470 -17.04 27.95 12.91
N GLY A 471 -16.62 28.78 11.95
CA GLY A 471 -15.60 29.81 12.14
C GLY A 471 -14.21 29.22 12.45
N THR A 472 -13.20 30.09 12.53
CA THR A 472 -11.91 29.77 13.20
C THR A 472 -11.99 30.02 14.71
N ASP A 473 -13.20 30.23 15.27
CA ASP A 473 -13.42 30.47 16.70
C ASP A 473 -12.92 29.31 17.58
N THR A 474 -12.75 28.11 17.00
CA THR A 474 -12.15 26.95 17.64
C THR A 474 -10.63 26.88 17.49
N LEU A 475 -10.03 27.57 16.51
CA LEU A 475 -8.59 27.60 16.32
C LEU A 475 -7.92 28.57 17.31
N PRO A 476 -6.65 28.31 17.70
CA PRO A 476 -5.88 29.28 18.46
C PRO A 476 -5.64 30.57 17.66
N ASP A 477 -5.29 31.66 18.34
CA ASP A 477 -4.92 32.92 17.68
C ASP A 477 -3.50 32.84 17.13
N PHE A 478 -3.38 32.56 15.83
CA PHE A 478 -2.09 32.37 15.16
C PHE A 478 -1.30 33.68 15.05
N GLU A 479 -1.96 34.84 15.04
CA GLU A 479 -1.25 36.13 15.02
C GLU A 479 -0.55 36.37 16.36
N SER A 480 -1.16 35.96 17.46
CA SER A 480 -0.54 36.06 18.78
C SER A 480 0.62 35.07 18.99
N ASP A 481 0.60 33.95 18.28
CA ASP A 481 1.63 32.91 18.30
C ASP A 481 2.76 33.16 17.30
N PHE A 482 2.58 34.13 16.40
CA PHE A 482 3.55 34.43 15.34
C PHE A 482 4.82 35.06 15.90
N ASP A 483 5.94 34.41 15.69
CA ASP A 483 7.28 34.90 16.01
C ASP A 483 8.19 34.79 14.77
N PRO A 484 8.57 35.92 14.15
CA PRO A 484 9.45 35.91 12.99
C PRO A 484 10.90 35.52 13.31
N SER A 485 11.26 35.27 14.57
CA SER A 485 12.56 34.69 14.91
C SER A 485 12.57 33.15 14.81
N GLU A 486 11.39 32.52 14.81
CA GLU A 486 11.24 31.08 14.62
C GLU A 486 11.25 30.69 13.13
N ASP A 487 11.78 29.51 12.80
CA ASP A 487 11.92 29.06 11.42
C ASP A 487 10.56 28.93 10.71
N ASP A 488 9.58 28.30 11.39
CA ASP A 488 8.21 28.12 10.91
C ASP A 488 7.31 29.35 11.13
N GLY A 489 7.83 30.38 11.81
CA GLY A 489 7.09 31.61 12.13
C GLY A 489 6.02 31.48 13.20
N LEU A 490 5.73 30.27 13.71
CA LEU A 490 4.77 30.01 14.80
C LEU A 490 5.49 29.32 15.97
N ALA A 491 5.28 29.84 17.19
CA ALA A 491 6.00 29.37 18.37
C ALA A 491 5.44 28.06 18.94
N SER A 492 4.11 27.96 19.12
CA SER A 492 3.47 26.81 19.76
C SER A 492 2.58 25.99 18.84
N ILE A 493 2.41 26.39 17.58
CA ILE A 493 1.50 25.76 16.62
C ILE A 493 2.26 25.03 15.51
N ARG A 494 1.80 23.83 15.15
CA ARG A 494 2.24 23.06 13.98
C ARG A 494 1.04 22.49 13.22
N PHE A 495 1.25 22.25 11.93
CA PHE A 495 0.27 21.66 11.02
C PHE A 495 0.66 20.21 10.73
N ILE A 496 -0.14 19.26 11.20
CA ILE A 496 0.14 17.82 11.06
C ILE A 496 -1.14 17.05 10.83
N ASP A 497 -1.08 15.97 10.06
CA ASP A 497 -2.16 14.98 9.97
C ASP A 497 -2.00 13.99 11.13
N TYR A 498 -2.55 14.31 12.32
CA TYR A 498 -2.29 13.53 13.53
C TYR A 498 -3.16 12.26 13.62
N ASP A 499 -4.31 12.25 12.94
CA ASP A 499 -5.21 11.10 12.93
C ASP A 499 -5.17 10.29 11.62
N ASN A 500 -4.27 10.67 10.71
CA ASN A 500 -3.95 10.01 9.45
C ASN A 500 -5.13 9.95 8.47
N ASP A 501 -6.03 10.94 8.54
CA ASP A 501 -7.23 11.03 7.70
C ASP A 501 -7.01 11.74 6.35
N LYS A 502 -5.76 12.19 6.11
CA LYS A 502 -5.28 12.92 4.92
C LYS A 502 -5.71 14.38 4.84
N LYS A 503 -6.31 14.93 5.90
CA LYS A 503 -6.48 16.37 6.06
C LYS A 503 -5.49 16.85 7.11
N ILE A 504 -4.89 18.01 6.87
CA ILE A 504 -3.94 18.55 7.82
C ILE A 504 -4.68 19.21 8.97
N ASP A 505 -4.37 18.77 10.18
CA ASP A 505 -4.90 19.29 11.43
C ASP A 505 -3.98 20.36 12.02
N VAL A 506 -4.44 21.00 13.09
CA VAL A 506 -3.63 21.95 13.87
C VAL A 506 -3.33 21.35 15.23
N VAL A 507 -2.07 21.37 15.62
CA VAL A 507 -1.63 20.98 16.96
C VAL A 507 -0.95 22.15 17.62
N ARG A 508 -1.38 22.46 18.84
CA ARG A 508 -0.73 23.45 19.69
C ARG A 508 -0.09 22.76 20.88
N ALA A 509 1.23 22.85 21.00
CA ALA A 509 1.99 22.23 22.08
C ALA A 509 2.82 23.27 22.84
N THR A 510 2.76 23.21 24.16
CA THR A 510 3.56 23.99 25.10
C THR A 510 4.18 23.04 26.13
N ALA A 511 5.12 23.53 26.94
CA ALA A 511 5.74 22.71 27.99
C ALA A 511 4.77 22.12 29.05
N VAL A 512 3.48 22.49 29.04
CA VAL A 512 2.49 22.07 30.06
C VAL A 512 1.20 21.49 29.49
N ALA A 513 0.95 21.62 28.20
CA ALA A 513 -0.29 21.20 27.58
C ALA A 513 -0.15 21.10 26.06
N THR A 514 -0.85 20.11 25.51
CA THR A 514 -1.08 19.93 24.07
C THR A 514 -2.58 20.05 23.76
N SER A 515 -2.94 20.63 22.63
CA SER A 515 -4.31 20.76 22.14
C SER A 515 -4.37 20.43 20.66
N TYR A 516 -5.35 19.62 20.27
CA TYR A 516 -5.55 19.13 18.91
C TYR A 516 -6.81 19.72 18.30
N TYR A 517 -6.72 20.14 17.04
CA TYR A 517 -7.84 20.71 16.30
C TYR A 517 -7.95 19.98 14.96
N ARG A 518 -8.85 19.00 14.91
CA ARG A 518 -9.08 18.15 13.75
C ARG A 518 -9.74 18.93 12.61
N ASN A 519 -9.20 18.80 11.41
CA ASN A 519 -9.76 19.31 10.17
C ASN A 519 -10.84 18.35 9.64
N THR A 520 -12.07 18.85 9.54
CA THR A 520 -13.21 18.11 8.99
C THR A 520 -13.50 18.42 7.51
N GLY A 521 -12.55 19.07 6.84
CA GLY A 521 -12.66 19.56 5.47
C GLY A 521 -13.62 20.74 5.37
N GLY A 522 -14.66 20.63 4.54
CA GLY A 522 -15.64 21.69 4.35
C GLY A 522 -16.39 22.14 5.64
N GLY A 523 -16.37 21.31 6.70
CA GLY A 523 -16.93 21.61 8.02
C GLY A 523 -16.00 22.39 8.96
N GLY A 524 -14.72 22.59 8.59
CA GLY A 524 -13.72 23.31 9.37
C GLY A 524 -13.09 22.54 10.52
N PHE A 525 -12.63 23.27 11.53
CA PHE A 525 -11.82 22.70 12.61
C PHE A 525 -12.65 22.43 13.87
N GLN A 526 -12.41 21.27 14.49
CA GLN A 526 -13.04 20.85 15.74
C GLN A 526 -11.97 20.48 16.76
N THR A 527 -12.10 20.97 17.99
CA THR A 527 -11.23 20.54 19.09
C THR A 527 -11.39 19.04 19.32
N ASP A 528 -10.26 18.35 19.52
CA ASP A 528 -10.24 16.95 19.90
C ASP A 528 -9.62 16.77 21.28
N ASP A 529 -10.43 16.28 22.23
CA ASP A 529 -10.04 16.03 23.61
C ASP A 529 -9.43 14.63 23.82
N HIS A 530 -9.29 13.83 22.75
CA HIS A 530 -8.79 12.44 22.85
C HIS A 530 -7.28 12.30 22.63
N GLY A 531 -6.58 13.38 22.28
CA GLY A 531 -5.12 13.34 22.08
C GLY A 531 -4.37 13.36 23.41
N ASP A 532 -3.30 12.57 23.50
CA ASP A 532 -2.41 12.58 24.65
C ASP A 532 -1.58 13.87 24.70
N ASP A 533 -1.18 14.29 25.90
CA ASP A 533 -0.26 15.41 26.05
C ASP A 533 1.16 14.98 25.68
N LEU A 534 1.80 15.71 24.76
CA LEU A 534 3.19 15.47 24.36
C LEU A 534 4.16 15.73 25.53
N GLY A 535 3.75 16.54 26.51
CA GLY A 535 4.59 16.88 27.67
C GLY A 535 5.83 17.73 27.33
N ALA A 536 5.86 18.30 26.12
CA ALA A 536 6.91 19.16 25.60
C ALA A 536 6.31 20.20 24.64
N GLY A 537 6.88 21.41 24.61
CA GLY A 537 6.53 22.46 23.66
C GLY A 537 7.49 22.52 22.48
N PHE A 538 7.00 22.96 21.32
CA PHE A 538 7.80 23.06 20.08
C PHE A 538 9.03 23.95 20.27
N VAL A 539 8.87 25.14 20.84
CA VAL A 539 10.00 26.06 21.08
C VAL A 539 10.69 25.78 22.42
N GLU A 540 9.95 25.63 23.53
CA GLU A 540 10.57 25.54 24.86
C GLU A 540 11.43 24.29 25.04
N ASN A 541 11.12 23.23 24.31
CA ASN A 541 11.83 21.96 24.37
C ASN A 541 12.57 21.61 23.07
N ASN A 542 12.52 22.47 22.05
CA ASN A 542 13.02 22.18 20.70
C ASN A 542 12.44 20.85 20.18
N LEU A 543 11.13 20.69 20.33
CA LEU A 543 10.41 19.52 19.86
C LEU A 543 10.21 19.64 18.35
N GLU A 544 10.63 18.62 17.61
CA GLU A 544 10.43 18.49 16.17
C GLU A 544 9.67 17.20 15.91
N LEU A 545 8.74 17.24 14.96
CA LEU A 545 7.97 16.07 14.57
C LEU A 545 8.48 15.56 13.23
N SER A 546 8.86 14.28 13.18
CA SER A 546 9.36 13.64 11.96
C SER A 546 9.05 12.16 11.99
N ASP A 547 8.84 11.55 10.83
CA ASP A 547 8.82 10.10 10.70
C ASP A 547 10.25 9.57 10.90
N MET A 548 10.58 9.19 12.13
CA MET A 548 11.91 8.74 12.52
C MET A 548 12.06 7.23 12.37
N ASN A 549 10.93 6.51 12.37
CA ASN A 549 10.88 5.05 12.34
C ASN A 549 10.52 4.47 10.95
N GLY A 550 10.07 5.31 10.01
CA GLY A 550 9.73 4.97 8.64
C GLY A 550 8.34 4.37 8.46
N ASP A 551 7.44 4.51 9.43
CA ASP A 551 6.07 4.00 9.36
C ASP A 551 5.10 4.97 8.67
N GLY A 552 5.53 6.17 8.31
CA GLY A 552 4.69 7.18 7.65
C GLY A 552 3.75 7.93 8.59
N LEU A 553 3.94 7.81 9.90
CA LEU A 553 3.38 8.70 10.92
C LEU A 553 4.49 9.63 11.43
N LEU A 554 4.11 10.75 12.05
CA LEU A 554 5.08 11.67 12.64
C LEU A 554 5.35 11.28 14.10
N ASP A 555 6.62 11.04 14.42
CA ASP A 555 7.12 10.80 15.77
C ASP A 555 7.51 12.13 16.44
N ALA A 556 7.44 12.17 17.78
CA ALA A 556 7.81 13.31 18.62
C ALA A 556 9.13 13.11 19.36
#